data_AF-A0AAV4J4V0-F1
#
_entry.id   AF-A0AAV4J4V0-F1
#
_cell.length_a   1.000
_cell.length_b   1.000
_cell.length_c   1.000
_cell.angle_alpha   90.00
_cell.angle_beta   90.00
_cell.angle_gamma   90.00
#
_symmetry.space_group_name_H-M   'P 1'
#
loop_
_entity.id
_entity.type
_entity.pdbx_description
1 polymer ?
#
loop_
_entity_poly.entity_id
_entity_poly.type
_entity_poly.pdbx_seq_one_letter_code
_entity_poly.pdbx_strand_id
1 'polypeptide(L)'
;MAQSFHFGRLWGSFWLFLALLLVQGCNGWFFFHWEATCYTSPPIGCFPTTYPFTNSGGIAPQDPRVIPTFFTSYRHGMPAQTFTASNAREMIGDRYDPTKKTVFVIHGYMEHSRKSWIYRIITELRYKEDANYITVDWGTGAINVNYYQSVANTRVVGAVVALVLQTLQSLGGDPATFHLIGYSLGAHIAGYAGSRLPDLGRIT
;
A
#
# COMPACT_ATOMS: atom_id res chain seq x y z
N MET A 1 -65.48 -71.21 21.50
CA MET A 1 -66.71 -70.53 21.07
C MET A 1 -66.30 -69.09 20.75
N ALA A 2 -65.94 -68.82 19.49
CA ALA A 2 -66.85 -68.25 18.46
C ALA A 2 -67.18 -66.77 18.78
N GLN A 3 -66.52 -65.78 18.13
CA GLN A 3 -66.92 -65.13 16.86
C GLN A 3 -68.14 -64.19 17.04
N SER A 4 -68.24 -62.98 16.45
CA SER A 4 -67.62 -62.46 15.21
C SER A 4 -67.49 -60.91 15.13
N PHE A 5 -66.68 -60.42 14.17
CA PHE A 5 -66.75 -59.21 13.31
C PHE A 5 -67.95 -58.21 13.43
N HIS A 6 -67.91 -56.91 13.06
CA HIS A 6 -67.03 -56.07 12.19
C HIS A 6 -67.31 -54.53 12.45
N PHE A 7 -66.92 -53.45 11.74
CA PHE A 7 -66.17 -53.12 10.49
C PHE A 7 -65.63 -51.65 10.51
N GLY A 8 -64.50 -51.35 9.84
CA GLY A 8 -64.12 -50.01 9.34
C GLY A 8 -63.39 -49.03 10.30
N ARG A 9 -62.55 -48.08 9.83
CA ARG A 9 -62.06 -47.75 8.47
C ARG A 9 -60.58 -47.26 8.50
N LEU A 10 -59.89 -47.46 7.37
CA LEU A 10 -58.86 -46.63 6.67
C LEU A 10 -58.49 -45.28 7.34
N TRP A 11 -57.27 -44.72 7.29
CA TRP A 11 -56.11 -44.79 6.36
C TRP A 11 -54.79 -44.92 7.19
N GLY A 12 -53.56 -45.08 6.68
CA GLY A 12 -53.01 -45.15 5.31
C GLY A 12 -51.50 -45.46 5.32
N SER A 13 -51.03 -46.18 4.30
CA SER A 13 -49.75 -46.90 4.18
C SER A 13 -48.43 -46.09 4.07
N PHE A 14 -47.32 -46.74 4.48
CA PHE A 14 -45.90 -46.50 4.08
C PHE A 14 -45.25 -45.19 4.60
N TRP A 15 -43.93 -45.06 4.80
CA TRP A 15 -42.78 -45.78 4.20
C TRP A 15 -41.71 -46.26 5.20
N LEU A 16 -40.91 -47.25 4.76
CA LEU A 16 -39.63 -47.66 5.35
C LEU A 16 -38.47 -46.82 4.78
N PHE A 17 -37.38 -46.73 5.55
CA PHE A 17 -35.99 -46.47 5.14
C PHE A 17 -35.73 -45.68 3.84
N LEU A 18 -35.19 -44.47 3.98
CA LEU A 18 -33.87 -44.19 3.38
C LEU A 18 -33.13 -43.07 4.13
N ALA A 19 -31.87 -43.33 4.50
CA ALA A 19 -30.97 -42.32 5.05
C ALA A 19 -29.71 -42.26 4.16
N LEU A 20 -29.72 -41.39 3.14
CA LEU A 20 -28.55 -41.02 2.34
C LEU A 20 -28.86 -39.78 1.47
N LEU A 21 -27.90 -38.85 1.41
CA LEU A 21 -27.71 -37.81 0.38
C LEU A 21 -28.89 -36.85 0.05
N LEU A 22 -28.87 -35.68 0.69
CA LEU A 22 -28.89 -34.42 -0.07
C LEU A 22 -27.78 -33.49 0.42
N VAL A 23 -26.75 -33.35 -0.40
CA VAL A 23 -25.80 -32.23 -0.35
C VAL A 23 -26.37 -31.11 -1.23
N GLN A 24 -26.00 -29.85 -0.92
CA GLN A 24 -26.45 -28.60 -1.55
C GLN A 24 -27.77 -28.03 -1.00
N GLY A 25 -27.67 -26.79 -0.49
CA GLY A 25 -28.75 -26.01 0.10
C GLY A 25 -28.20 -24.64 0.53
N CYS A 26 -27.93 -23.77 -0.44
CA CYS A 26 -27.21 -22.50 -0.22
C CYS A 26 -28.03 -21.46 0.55
N ASN A 27 -28.01 -21.52 1.88
CA ASN A 27 -28.44 -20.40 2.74
C ASN A 27 -27.23 -19.50 3.02
N GLY A 28 -26.94 -18.60 2.08
CA GLY A 28 -25.75 -17.75 2.12
C GLY A 28 -25.83 -16.62 3.13
N TRP A 29 -25.06 -16.74 4.21
CA TRP A 29 -24.53 -15.59 4.95
C TRP A 29 -23.00 -15.59 4.82
N PHE A 30 -22.51 -15.04 3.71
CA PHE A 30 -21.10 -14.88 3.42
C PHE A 30 -20.48 -13.84 4.38
N PHE A 31 -20.04 -14.28 5.56
CA PHE A 31 -19.18 -13.51 6.43
C PHE A 31 -17.75 -13.45 5.86
N PHE A 32 -17.58 -12.74 4.75
CA PHE A 32 -16.25 -12.35 4.27
C PHE A 32 -15.61 -11.40 5.29
N HIS A 33 -14.68 -11.93 6.10
CA HIS A 33 -13.72 -11.11 6.86
C HIS A 33 -12.76 -10.42 5.87
N TRP A 34 -13.23 -9.34 5.26
CA TRP A 34 -12.35 -8.37 4.62
C TRP A 34 -11.77 -7.50 5.76
N GLU A 35 -10.68 -7.99 6.36
CA GLU A 35 -9.91 -7.21 7.34
C GLU A 35 -8.78 -6.41 6.69
N ALA A 36 -8.30 -6.84 5.51
CA ALA A 36 -7.19 -6.23 4.78
C ALA A 36 -7.32 -6.32 3.25
N THR A 37 -6.81 -5.32 2.53
CA THR A 37 -6.66 -5.34 1.07
C THR A 37 -5.20 -5.61 0.71
N CYS A 38 -4.94 -6.47 -0.27
CA CYS A 38 -3.59 -6.86 -0.66
C CYS A 38 -3.27 -6.43 -2.11
N TYR A 39 -2.05 -5.96 -2.36
CA TYR A 39 -1.61 -5.56 -3.71
C TYR A 39 -0.30 -6.27 -4.10
N THR A 40 -0.32 -6.88 -5.28
CA THR A 40 0.78 -7.66 -5.87
C THR A 40 1.52 -6.93 -6.98
N SER A 41 1.04 -5.76 -7.41
CA SER A 41 1.56 -5.02 -8.58
C SER A 41 1.62 -3.50 -8.32
N PRO A 42 2.71 -2.98 -7.74
CA PRO A 42 3.87 -3.70 -7.21
C PRO A 42 3.56 -4.51 -5.94
N PRO A 43 4.38 -5.51 -5.56
CA PRO A 43 4.15 -6.38 -4.41
C PRO A 43 4.45 -5.67 -3.09
N ILE A 44 3.47 -4.93 -2.56
CA ILE A 44 3.58 -4.13 -1.32
C ILE A 44 2.90 -4.80 -0.11
N GLY A 45 2.24 -5.94 -0.31
CA GLY A 45 1.62 -6.74 0.74
C GLY A 45 0.17 -6.33 1.06
N CYS A 46 -0.27 -6.64 2.28
CA CYS A 46 -1.64 -6.44 2.74
C CYS A 46 -1.76 -5.27 3.74
N PHE A 47 -2.91 -4.58 3.69
CA PHE A 47 -3.19 -3.35 4.42
C PHE A 47 -4.50 -3.48 5.21
N PRO A 48 -4.44 -3.87 6.50
CA PRO A 48 -5.63 -3.98 7.33
C PRO A 48 -6.29 -2.63 7.62
N THR A 49 -7.61 -2.59 7.74
CA THR A 49 -8.38 -1.40 8.17
C THR A 49 -8.85 -1.47 9.62
N THR A 50 -8.61 -2.59 10.28
CA THR A 50 -8.73 -2.81 11.72
C THR A 50 -7.58 -2.12 12.48
N TYR A 51 -7.62 -2.17 13.82
CA TYR A 51 -6.60 -1.58 14.71
C TYR A 51 -5.17 -2.08 14.33
N PRO A 52 -4.14 -1.19 14.31
CA PRO A 52 -4.13 0.22 14.71
C PRO A 52 -4.57 1.22 13.60
N PHE A 53 -5.00 0.74 12.44
CA PHE A 53 -5.22 1.57 11.24
C PHE A 53 -6.65 2.10 11.07
N THR A 54 -7.42 2.17 12.16
CA THR A 54 -8.77 2.73 12.19
C THR A 54 -8.79 4.25 11.94
N ASN A 55 -7.63 4.91 11.89
CA ASN A 55 -7.47 6.34 11.63
C ASN A 55 -7.88 6.77 10.20
N SER A 56 -8.11 5.83 9.27
CA SER A 56 -8.78 6.11 7.99
C SER A 56 -10.31 5.98 8.05
N GLY A 57 -10.91 5.81 9.23
CA GLY A 57 -12.35 5.57 9.36
C GLY A 57 -12.80 4.23 8.75
N GLY A 58 -11.91 3.24 8.72
CA GLY A 58 -12.15 1.93 8.07
C GLY A 58 -11.96 1.94 6.54
N ILE A 59 -11.58 3.07 5.94
CA ILE A 59 -11.36 3.18 4.50
C ILE A 59 -10.07 2.45 4.09
N ALA A 60 -10.19 1.57 3.09
CA ALA A 60 -9.06 0.91 2.44
C ALA A 60 -8.18 1.92 1.69
N PRO A 61 -6.86 1.73 1.62
CA PRO A 61 -6.07 2.48 0.64
C PRO A 61 -6.51 2.15 -0.80
N GLN A 62 -6.24 3.07 -1.73
CA GLN A 62 -6.44 2.81 -3.15
C GLN A 62 -5.30 1.93 -3.71
N ASP A 63 -5.61 1.18 -4.76
CA ASP A 63 -4.62 0.35 -5.46
C ASP A 63 -3.48 1.21 -6.05
N PRO A 64 -2.20 0.81 -5.90
CA PRO A 64 -1.05 1.60 -6.38
C PRO A 64 -1.05 1.86 -7.90
N ARG A 65 -1.84 1.13 -8.69
CA ARG A 65 -2.06 1.37 -10.13
C ARG A 65 -3.06 2.50 -10.39
N VAL A 66 -3.95 2.78 -9.44
CA VAL A 66 -4.94 3.88 -9.48
C VAL A 66 -4.36 5.15 -8.85
N ILE A 67 -3.46 5.02 -7.88
CA ILE A 67 -2.70 6.13 -7.27
C ILE A 67 -1.19 6.00 -7.55
N PRO A 68 -0.75 6.02 -8.83
CA PRO A 68 0.65 5.83 -9.20
C PRO A 68 1.55 6.88 -8.53
N THR A 69 2.59 6.40 -7.86
CA THR A 69 3.62 7.25 -7.24
C THR A 69 4.82 7.36 -8.18
N PHE A 70 5.17 8.58 -8.54
CA PHE A 70 6.31 8.90 -9.39
C PHE A 70 7.47 9.41 -8.55
N PHE A 71 8.69 9.09 -8.98
CA PHE A 71 9.92 9.50 -8.32
C PHE A 71 10.75 10.27 -9.34
N THR A 72 11.31 11.43 -8.98
CA THR A 72 12.26 12.15 -9.85
C THR A 72 13.59 12.29 -9.13
N SER A 73 14.64 11.71 -9.70
CA SER A 73 16.00 11.81 -9.19
C SER A 73 16.75 13.03 -9.74
N TYR A 74 17.59 13.61 -8.89
CA TYR A 74 18.49 14.72 -9.20
C TYR A 74 19.86 14.41 -8.57
N ARG A 75 20.92 14.47 -9.37
CA ARG A 75 22.33 14.34 -8.93
C ARG A 75 23.12 15.52 -9.49
N HIS A 76 24.35 15.74 -9.04
CA HIS A 76 25.26 16.67 -9.74
C HIS A 76 25.63 16.09 -11.12
N GLY A 77 25.84 16.96 -12.12
CA GLY A 77 26.25 16.58 -13.49
C GLY A 77 25.22 15.83 -14.36
N MET A 78 24.14 15.28 -13.77
CA MET A 78 23.16 14.44 -14.47
C MET A 78 21.84 15.18 -14.75
N PRO A 79 21.19 14.97 -15.90
CA PRO A 79 19.82 15.43 -16.12
C PRO A 79 18.86 14.65 -15.21
N ALA A 80 17.81 15.34 -14.72
CA ALA A 80 16.83 14.76 -13.81
C ALA A 80 16.06 13.62 -14.48
N GLN A 81 15.85 12.52 -13.76
CA GLN A 81 15.21 11.31 -14.30
C GLN A 81 13.97 10.93 -13.50
N THR A 82 12.81 10.91 -14.15
CA THR A 82 11.56 10.41 -13.55
C THR A 82 11.41 8.91 -13.78
N PHE A 83 10.90 8.19 -12.78
CA PHE A 83 10.70 6.75 -12.76
C PHE A 83 9.57 6.35 -11.80
N THR A 84 9.27 5.06 -11.72
CA THR A 84 8.31 4.45 -10.77
C THR A 84 8.97 3.29 -10.03
N ALA A 85 8.38 2.81 -8.94
CA ALA A 85 8.97 1.70 -8.19
C ALA A 85 9.16 0.40 -9.01
N SER A 86 8.36 0.18 -10.07
CA SER A 86 8.47 -1.01 -10.92
C SER A 86 9.63 -0.95 -11.93
N ASN A 87 10.15 0.23 -12.28
CA ASN A 87 11.30 0.39 -13.19
C ASN A 87 12.49 1.13 -12.56
N ALA A 88 12.52 1.33 -11.25
CA ALA A 88 13.57 2.06 -10.54
C ALA A 88 14.98 1.52 -10.86
N ARG A 89 15.19 0.20 -10.84
CA ARG A 89 16.50 -0.41 -11.10
C ARG A 89 17.04 -0.12 -12.51
N GLU A 90 16.15 -0.10 -13.51
CA GLU A 90 16.46 0.22 -14.91
C GLU A 90 16.72 1.72 -15.08
N MET A 91 15.81 2.56 -14.59
CA MET A 91 15.83 4.00 -14.88
C MET A 91 16.92 4.77 -14.13
N ILE A 92 17.33 4.32 -12.94
CA ILE A 92 18.32 5.02 -12.10
C ILE A 92 19.52 4.17 -11.67
N GLY A 93 19.67 2.91 -12.11
CA GLY A 93 20.80 2.05 -11.78
C GLY A 93 22.16 2.72 -12.03
N ASP A 94 22.44 3.08 -13.28
CA ASP A 94 23.70 3.74 -13.70
C ASP A 94 23.75 5.25 -13.33
N ARG A 95 22.71 5.76 -12.66
CA ARG A 95 22.61 7.18 -12.24
C ARG A 95 22.80 7.36 -10.73
N TYR A 96 22.61 6.29 -9.97
CA TYR A 96 22.72 6.26 -8.52
C TYR A 96 24.19 6.17 -8.08
N ASP A 97 24.50 6.82 -6.96
CA ASP A 97 25.84 6.87 -6.40
C ASP A 97 25.80 6.34 -4.96
N PRO A 98 26.08 5.05 -4.73
CA PRO A 98 25.98 4.45 -3.40
C PRO A 98 27.01 5.00 -2.41
N THR A 99 28.03 5.73 -2.88
CA THR A 99 29.01 6.41 -2.00
C THR A 99 28.45 7.70 -1.39
N LYS A 100 27.30 8.17 -1.89
CA LYS A 100 26.66 9.41 -1.48
C LYS A 100 25.36 9.16 -0.73
N LYS A 101 25.15 9.98 0.31
CA LYS A 101 23.87 10.15 1.00
C LYS A 101 22.70 10.23 0.02
N THR A 102 21.55 9.73 0.45
CA THR A 102 20.33 9.77 -0.34
C THR A 102 19.23 10.51 0.40
N VAL A 103 18.69 11.57 -0.18
CA VAL A 103 17.67 12.42 0.44
C VAL A 103 16.36 12.37 -0.36
N PHE A 104 15.31 11.83 0.26
CA PHE A 104 13.96 11.82 -0.29
C PHE A 104 13.17 13.04 0.20
N VAL A 105 12.35 13.64 -0.66
CA VAL A 105 11.45 14.76 -0.30
C VAL A 105 10.01 14.43 -0.70
N ILE A 106 9.09 14.42 0.28
CA ILE A 106 7.73 13.91 0.15
C ILE A 106 6.71 15.01 0.51
N HIS A 107 5.79 15.32 -0.41
CA HIS A 107 4.80 16.37 -0.22
C HIS A 107 3.57 15.94 0.59
N GLY A 108 2.73 16.91 0.95
CA GLY A 108 1.55 16.72 1.79
C GLY A 108 0.24 16.43 1.06
N TYR A 109 -0.85 16.52 1.82
CA TYR A 109 -2.24 16.48 1.36
C TYR A 109 -2.55 17.64 0.40
N MET A 110 -3.31 17.37 -0.67
CA MET A 110 -3.64 18.30 -1.75
C MET A 110 -2.41 18.91 -2.48
N GLU A 111 -1.26 18.23 -2.44
CA GLU A 111 -0.04 18.62 -3.12
C GLU A 111 0.42 17.62 -4.21
N HIS A 112 1.54 17.95 -4.85
CA HIS A 112 2.24 17.22 -5.91
C HIS A 112 3.72 17.63 -5.84
N SER A 113 4.65 16.93 -6.51
CA SER A 113 6.09 17.26 -6.45
C SER A 113 6.43 18.65 -6.96
N ARG A 114 5.62 19.19 -7.89
CA ARG A 114 5.87 20.49 -8.56
C ARG A 114 5.47 21.73 -7.73
N LYS A 115 5.47 21.66 -6.40
CA LYS A 115 5.25 22.86 -5.55
C LYS A 115 6.52 23.71 -5.45
N SER A 116 6.36 25.02 -5.32
CA SER A 116 7.49 25.97 -5.20
C SER A 116 8.43 25.66 -4.02
N TRP A 117 7.91 25.12 -2.92
CA TRP A 117 8.72 24.72 -1.77
C TRP A 117 9.58 23.47 -2.05
N ILE A 118 9.10 22.52 -2.85
CA ILE A 118 9.89 21.35 -3.30
C ILE A 118 11.06 21.81 -4.16
N TYR A 119 10.81 22.68 -5.14
CA TYR A 119 11.87 23.25 -5.98
C TYR A 119 12.91 24.01 -5.15
N ARG A 120 12.47 24.80 -4.16
CA ARG A 120 13.38 25.51 -3.24
C ARG A 120 14.21 24.53 -2.41
N ILE A 121 13.61 23.58 -1.70
CA ILE A 121 14.39 22.68 -0.82
C ILE A 121 15.37 21.80 -1.61
N ILE A 122 15.00 21.32 -2.81
CA ILE A 122 15.92 20.58 -3.69
C ILE A 122 17.08 21.46 -4.18
N THR A 123 16.84 22.74 -4.51
CA THR A 123 17.92 23.68 -4.89
C THR A 123 18.85 23.99 -3.71
N GLU A 124 18.30 24.34 -2.54
CA GLU A 124 19.09 24.66 -1.34
C GLU A 124 19.92 23.47 -0.85
N LEU A 125 19.38 22.25 -0.91
CA LEU A 125 20.12 21.04 -0.55
C LEU A 125 21.24 20.75 -1.55
N ARG A 126 20.96 20.77 -2.87
CA ARG A 126 21.96 20.57 -3.93
C ARG A 126 23.06 21.62 -3.95
N TYR A 127 22.83 22.81 -3.39
CA TYR A 127 23.86 23.83 -3.19
C TYR A 127 24.78 23.52 -1.99
N LYS A 128 24.28 22.84 -0.96
CA LYS A 128 25.02 22.54 0.28
C LYS A 128 25.76 21.20 0.27
N GLU A 129 25.22 20.20 -0.42
CA GLU A 129 25.72 18.82 -0.34
C GLU A 129 25.49 18.09 -1.68
N ASP A 130 26.56 17.57 -2.29
CA ASP A 130 26.47 16.73 -3.49
C ASP A 130 26.05 15.31 -3.09
N ALA A 131 24.75 15.05 -3.22
CA ALA A 131 24.08 13.83 -2.79
C ALA A 131 23.05 13.36 -3.84
N ASN A 132 22.49 12.16 -3.65
CA ASN A 132 21.37 11.67 -4.44
C ASN A 132 20.07 12.27 -3.91
N TYR A 133 19.38 13.10 -4.68
CA TYR A 133 18.10 13.70 -4.27
C TYR A 133 16.94 13.09 -5.04
N ILE A 134 15.85 12.73 -4.36
CA ILE A 134 14.67 12.11 -4.98
C ILE A 134 13.40 12.79 -4.47
N THR A 135 12.62 13.41 -5.35
CA THR A 135 11.26 13.89 -4.99
C THR A 135 10.24 12.79 -5.21
N VAL A 136 9.28 12.64 -4.29
CA VAL A 136 8.17 11.70 -4.37
C VAL A 136 6.89 12.45 -4.74
N ASP A 137 6.34 12.18 -5.92
CA ASP A 137 5.02 12.66 -6.35
C ASP A 137 3.98 11.56 -6.14
N TRP A 138 3.08 11.77 -5.19
CA TRP A 138 1.91 10.93 -4.95
C TRP A 138 0.60 11.72 -5.13
N GLY A 139 0.64 12.80 -5.93
CA GLY A 139 -0.48 13.74 -6.09
C GLY A 139 -1.82 13.09 -6.42
N THR A 140 -1.84 12.02 -7.21
CA THR A 140 -3.05 11.26 -7.54
C THR A 140 -3.72 10.63 -6.32
N GLY A 141 -2.95 10.27 -5.28
CA GLY A 141 -3.45 9.78 -3.99
C GLY A 141 -3.62 10.86 -2.91
N ALA A 142 -3.03 12.04 -3.11
CA ALA A 142 -3.01 13.16 -2.15
C ALA A 142 -4.08 14.23 -2.41
N ILE A 143 -4.46 14.44 -3.67
CA ILE A 143 -5.44 15.45 -4.10
C ILE A 143 -6.82 14.78 -4.14
N ASN A 144 -7.37 14.50 -2.96
CA ASN A 144 -8.69 13.90 -2.80
C ASN A 144 -9.52 14.75 -1.84
N VAL A 145 -10.80 14.98 -2.13
CA VAL A 145 -11.72 15.72 -1.24
C VAL A 145 -12.02 14.96 0.06
N ASN A 146 -11.87 13.63 0.04
CA ASN A 146 -11.95 12.79 1.23
C ASN A 146 -10.55 12.67 1.86
N TYR A 147 -10.30 13.46 2.90
CA TYR A 147 -9.06 13.42 3.67
C TYR A 147 -8.72 12.01 4.19
N TYR A 148 -9.71 11.26 4.68
CA TYR A 148 -9.50 9.89 5.19
C TYR A 148 -9.03 8.92 4.12
N GLN A 149 -9.41 9.12 2.86
CA GLN A 149 -8.88 8.34 1.73
C GLN A 149 -7.39 8.66 1.51
N SER A 150 -7.00 9.93 1.57
CA SER A 150 -5.58 10.32 1.48
C SER A 150 -4.77 9.79 2.66
N VAL A 151 -5.34 9.80 3.87
CA VAL A 151 -4.76 9.16 5.07
C VAL A 151 -4.55 7.66 4.86
N ALA A 152 -5.54 6.93 4.34
CA ALA A 152 -5.38 5.51 3.99
C ALA A 152 -4.25 5.31 2.97
N ASN A 153 -4.25 6.10 1.89
CA ASN A 153 -3.30 6.03 0.80
C ASN A 153 -1.83 6.19 1.26
N THR A 154 -1.56 6.97 2.32
CA THR A 154 -0.18 7.13 2.86
C THR A 154 0.52 5.80 3.16
N ARG A 155 -0.23 4.76 3.53
CA ARG A 155 0.31 3.42 3.85
C ARG A 155 0.81 2.70 2.60
N VAL A 156 0.03 2.76 1.52
CA VAL A 156 0.41 2.21 0.20
C VAL A 156 1.57 3.01 -0.38
N VAL A 157 1.53 4.34 -0.34
CA VAL A 157 2.62 5.19 -0.84
C VAL A 157 3.92 4.94 -0.05
N GLY A 158 3.85 4.84 1.29
CA GLY A 158 5.02 4.49 2.12
C GLY A 158 5.63 3.13 1.79
N ALA A 159 4.80 2.14 1.46
CA ALA A 159 5.28 0.85 0.97
C ALA A 159 5.91 0.93 -0.43
N VAL A 160 5.39 1.78 -1.33
CA VAL A 160 5.97 2.02 -2.66
C VAL A 160 7.30 2.79 -2.55
N VAL A 161 7.44 3.73 -1.60
CA VAL A 161 8.72 4.38 -1.27
C VAL A 161 9.72 3.37 -0.70
N ALA A 162 9.29 2.45 0.17
CA ALA A 162 10.14 1.39 0.72
C ALA A 162 10.72 0.48 -0.39
N LEU A 163 9.93 0.13 -1.41
CA LEU A 163 10.44 -0.64 -2.56
C LEU A 163 11.56 0.10 -3.33
N VAL A 164 11.47 1.43 -3.46
CA VAL A 164 12.56 2.22 -4.07
C VAL A 164 13.78 2.26 -3.17
N LEU A 165 13.62 2.45 -1.86
CA LEU A 165 14.75 2.41 -0.90
C LEU A 165 15.46 1.05 -0.89
N GLN A 166 14.70 -0.04 -0.89
CA GLN A 166 15.22 -1.42 -1.02
C GLN A 166 15.89 -1.64 -2.38
N THR A 167 15.41 -1.00 -3.46
CA THR A 167 16.09 -1.00 -4.76
C THR A 167 17.44 -0.31 -4.69
N LEU A 168 17.54 0.86 -4.03
CA LEU A 168 18.82 1.56 -3.81
C LEU A 168 19.79 0.75 -2.94
N GLN A 169 19.28 0.07 -1.91
CA GLN A 169 20.05 -0.89 -1.12
C GLN A 169 20.60 -2.03 -1.99
N SER A 170 19.79 -2.56 -2.92
CA SER A 170 20.23 -3.55 -3.93
C SER A 170 21.18 -3.02 -5.01
N LEU A 171 21.50 -1.72 -4.97
CA LEU A 171 22.50 -1.03 -5.78
C LEU A 171 23.72 -0.59 -4.93
N GLY A 172 23.82 -1.07 -3.69
CA GLY A 172 24.94 -0.82 -2.78
C GLY A 172 24.75 0.37 -1.83
N GLY A 173 23.59 1.02 -1.82
CA GLY A 173 23.31 2.14 -0.92
C GLY A 173 23.11 1.69 0.53
N ASP A 174 23.82 2.32 1.47
CA ASP A 174 23.67 2.08 2.91
C ASP A 174 22.41 2.79 3.47
N PRO A 175 21.44 2.06 4.06
CA PRO A 175 20.26 2.65 4.70
C PRO A 175 20.57 3.72 5.75
N ALA A 176 21.71 3.63 6.46
CA ALA A 176 22.11 4.62 7.45
C ALA A 176 22.46 5.99 6.82
N THR A 177 22.68 6.02 5.50
CA THR A 177 22.89 7.25 4.71
C THR A 177 21.59 7.80 4.08
N PHE A 178 20.46 7.13 4.28
CA PHE A 178 19.17 7.55 3.71
C PHE A 178 18.42 8.48 4.67
N HIS A 179 17.95 9.61 4.14
CA HIS A 179 17.20 10.64 4.87
C HIS A 179 15.90 10.95 4.15
N LEU A 180 14.77 10.73 4.80
CA LEU A 180 13.44 11.08 4.27
C LEU A 180 12.96 12.39 4.91
N ILE A 181 12.60 13.37 4.09
CA ILE A 181 12.01 14.64 4.50
C ILE A 181 10.54 14.63 4.09
N GLY A 182 9.62 14.62 5.06
CA GLY A 182 8.19 14.46 4.81
C GLY A 182 7.36 15.62 5.35
N TYR A 183 6.63 16.31 4.48
CA TYR A 183 5.73 17.38 4.90
C TYR A 183 4.28 16.89 5.05
N SER A 184 3.61 17.23 6.16
CA SER A 184 2.21 16.86 6.43
C SER A 184 2.01 15.33 6.31
N LEU A 185 1.07 14.84 5.49
CA LEU A 185 0.91 13.40 5.21
C LEU A 185 2.19 12.72 4.65
N GLY A 186 3.11 13.49 4.05
CA GLY A 186 4.44 13.03 3.67
C GLY A 186 5.30 12.56 4.84
N ALA A 187 5.12 13.10 6.04
CA ALA A 187 5.82 12.63 7.26
C ALA A 187 5.36 11.22 7.64
N HIS A 188 4.05 10.94 7.54
CA HIS A 188 3.50 9.60 7.77
C HIS A 188 3.94 8.61 6.68
N ILE A 189 4.01 9.04 5.42
CA ILE A 189 4.59 8.24 4.33
C ILE A 189 6.06 7.88 4.64
N ALA A 190 6.85 8.83 5.15
CA ALA A 190 8.22 8.57 5.55
C ALA A 190 8.31 7.57 6.72
N GLY A 191 7.44 7.70 7.73
CA GLY A 191 7.32 6.73 8.82
C GLY A 191 6.96 5.31 8.33
N TYR A 192 5.99 5.19 7.42
CA TYR A 192 5.61 3.90 6.82
C TYR A 192 6.72 3.30 5.93
N ALA A 193 7.51 4.13 5.27
CA ALA A 193 8.68 3.67 4.52
C ALA A 193 9.79 3.17 5.46
N GLY A 194 10.12 3.92 6.51
CA GLY A 194 11.10 3.52 7.54
C GLY A 194 10.69 2.26 8.30
N SER A 195 9.40 2.07 8.60
CA SER A 195 8.90 0.83 9.20
C SER A 195 9.05 -0.43 8.32
N ARG A 196 9.50 -0.26 7.07
CA ARG A 196 9.74 -1.32 6.08
C ARG A 196 11.20 -1.38 5.61
N LEU A 197 12.09 -0.56 6.18
CA LEU A 197 13.53 -0.55 5.91
C LEU A 197 14.30 -0.44 7.23
N PRO A 198 14.87 -1.55 7.75
CA PRO A 198 15.79 -1.51 8.87
C PRO A 198 16.94 -0.51 8.65
N ASP A 199 17.46 0.03 9.74
CA ASP A 199 18.65 0.90 9.77
C ASP A 199 18.53 2.20 8.93
N LEU A 200 17.30 2.64 8.60
CA LEU A 200 17.05 3.92 7.94
C LEU A 200 17.62 5.09 8.78
N GLY A 201 18.62 5.78 8.26
CA GLY A 201 19.42 6.75 9.01
C GLY A 201 18.65 7.95 9.57
N ARG A 202 17.68 8.50 8.83
CA ARG A 202 16.91 9.67 9.31
C ARG A 202 15.53 9.85 8.68
N ILE A 203 14.59 10.34 9.49
CA ILE A 203 13.35 10.99 9.05
C ILE A 203 13.34 12.45 9.57
N THR A 204 12.72 13.38 8.85
CA THR A 204 12.43 14.77 9.29
C THR A 204 11.06 15.19 8.77
#